data_AF-A0A1G2M4G3-F1
#
_entry.id   AF-A0A1G2M4G3-F1
#
_cell.length_a   1.000
_cell.length_b   1.000
_cell.length_c   1.000
_cell.angle_alpha   90.00
_cell.angle_beta   90.00
_cell.angle_gamma   90.00
#
_symmetry.space_group_name_H-M   'P 1'
#
loop_
_entity.id
_entity.type
_entity.pdbx_description
1 polymer ?
#
loop_
_entity_poly.entity_id
_entity_poly.type
_entity_poly.pdbx_seq_one_letter_code
_entity_poly.pdbx_strand_id
1 'polypeptide(L)'
;MPPIQQNQKSVGPIIGIIIIIVVLLVGALYFWGGTLNKSTMPIESPEQISAGTDTVVSGLQTVGVTDSLEDISADLNATDVSSLDDSDNIESVVNSQ
;
A
#
# COMPACT_ATOMS: atom_id res chain seq x y z
N MET A 1 34.99 61.17 6.87
CA MET A 1 34.10 60.58 5.84
C MET A 1 33.73 59.20 6.35
N PRO A 2 32.43 58.85 6.48
CA PRO A 2 32.05 57.52 6.93
C PRO A 2 32.30 56.49 5.82
N PRO A 3 32.73 55.26 6.16
CA PRO A 3 32.92 54.18 5.19
C PRO A 3 31.56 53.70 4.65
N ILE A 4 31.48 53.56 3.33
CA ILE A 4 30.30 53.04 2.63
C ILE A 4 30.40 51.51 2.67
N GLN A 5 29.56 50.85 3.46
CA GLN A 5 29.53 49.38 3.49
C GLN A 5 28.95 48.85 2.18
N GLN A 6 29.80 48.20 1.38
CA GLN A 6 29.36 47.50 0.18
C GLN A 6 28.62 46.23 0.61
N ASN A 7 27.29 46.24 0.46
CA ASN A 7 26.44 45.10 0.73
C ASN A 7 26.69 44.03 -0.35
N GLN A 8 27.63 43.12 -0.08
CA GLN A 8 27.88 41.98 -0.95
C GLN A 8 26.69 41.03 -0.87
N LYS A 9 25.90 40.98 -1.95
CA LYS A 9 24.73 40.11 -2.04
C LYS A 9 25.19 38.66 -1.90
N SER A 10 24.75 37.99 -0.84
CA SER A 10 25.12 36.60 -0.59
C SER A 10 24.44 35.69 -1.61
N VAL A 11 25.24 35.05 -2.46
CA VAL A 11 24.79 34.16 -3.54
C VAL A 11 24.44 32.76 -3.01
N GLY A 12 25.04 32.33 -1.90
CA GLY A 12 24.84 31.00 -1.32
C GLY A 12 23.37 30.65 -1.00
N PRO A 13 22.63 31.51 -0.27
CA PRO A 13 21.21 31.27 0.02
C PRO A 13 20.33 31.19 -1.22
N ILE A 14 20.69 31.94 -2.28
CA ILE A 14 19.95 31.97 -3.54
C ILE A 14 20.13 30.63 -4.28
N ILE A 15 21.33 30.07 -4.30
CA ILE A 15 21.54 28.74 -4.89
C ILE A 15 20.79 27.67 -4.07
N GLY A 16 20.82 27.79 -2.74
CA GLY A 16 20.11 26.86 -1.85
C GLY A 16 18.60 26.80 -2.11
N ILE A 17 17.94 27.96 -2.25
CA ILE A 17 16.50 28.00 -2.52
C ILE A 17 16.15 27.39 -3.89
N ILE A 18 17.00 27.59 -4.90
CA ILE A 18 16.80 27.02 -6.24
C ILE A 18 16.80 25.49 -6.17
N ILE A 19 17.75 24.90 -5.45
CA ILE A 19 17.84 23.44 -5.29
C ILE A 19 16.58 22.90 -4.60
N ILE A 20 16.12 23.55 -3.53
CA ILE A 20 14.91 23.15 -2.81
C ILE A 20 13.70 23.18 -3.74
N ILE A 21 13.53 24.24 -4.54
CA ILE A 21 12.42 24.36 -5.50
C ILE A 21 12.45 23.21 -6.51
N VAL A 22 13.63 22.88 -7.06
CA VAL A 22 13.77 21.78 -8.03
C VAL A 22 13.37 20.43 -7.39
N VAL A 23 13.83 20.15 -6.17
CA VAL A 23 13.48 18.91 -5.45
C VAL A 23 11.97 18.84 -5.19
N LEU A 24 11.33 19.95 -4.80
CA LEU A 24 9.87 19.98 -4.59
C LEU A 24 9.09 19.73 -5.87
N LEU A 25 9.51 20.32 -7.00
CA LEU A 25 8.88 20.09 -8.30
C LEU A 25 9.00 18.62 -8.74
N VAL A 26 10.19 18.03 -8.59
CA VAL A 26 10.41 16.60 -8.91
C VAL A 26 9.59 15.70 -7.98
N GLY A 27 9.58 15.98 -6.67
CA GLY A 27 8.79 15.22 -5.70
C GLY A 27 7.29 15.30 -5.98
N ALA A 28 6.77 16.49 -6.28
CA ALA A 28 5.37 16.70 -6.66
C ALA A 28 5.02 15.96 -7.96
N LEU A 29 5.85 16.08 -9.01
CA LEU A 29 5.65 15.37 -10.28
C LEU A 29 5.77 13.85 -10.13
N TYR A 30 6.67 13.36 -9.28
CA TYR A 30 6.84 11.94 -8.99
C TYR A 30 5.59 11.37 -8.30
N PHE A 31 5.09 12.06 -7.27
CA PHE A 31 3.90 11.66 -6.53
C PHE A 31 2.65 11.67 -7.43
N TRP A 32 2.45 12.75 -8.21
CA TRP A 32 1.29 12.88 -9.07
C TRP A 32 1.35 11.96 -10.30
N GLY A 33 2.52 11.81 -10.92
CA GLY A 33 2.74 10.93 -12.07
C GLY A 33 2.49 9.46 -11.77
N GLY A 34 2.83 9.00 -10.56
CA GLY A 34 2.52 7.64 -10.10
C GLY A 34 1.01 7.38 -9.92
N THR A 35 0.22 8.41 -9.64
CA THR A 35 -1.22 8.28 -9.40
C THR A 35 -2.02 8.18 -10.72
N LEU A 36 -1.63 8.96 -11.73
CA LEU A 36 -2.27 8.94 -13.07
C LEU A 36 -2.12 7.58 -13.77
N ASN A 37 -1.02 6.86 -13.49
CA ASN A 37 -0.76 5.55 -14.08
C ASN A 37 -1.37 4.38 -13.28
N LYS A 38 -2.04 4.67 -12.15
CA LYS A 38 -2.73 3.68 -11.31
C LYS A 38 -4.25 3.66 -11.47
N SER A 39 -4.82 4.54 -12.30
CA SER A 39 -6.27 4.60 -12.55
C SER A 39 -6.84 3.42 -13.37
N THR A 40 -6.06 2.37 -13.62
CA THR A 40 -6.57 1.11 -14.22
C THR A 40 -6.81 0.00 -13.19
N MET A 41 -6.57 0.24 -11.90
CA MET A 41 -7.09 -0.67 -10.87
C MET A 41 -8.49 -0.20 -10.46
N PRO A 42 -9.54 -1.03 -10.65
CA PRO A 42 -10.86 -0.73 -10.14
C PRO A 42 -10.75 -0.48 -8.63
N ILE A 43 -11.10 0.72 -8.18
CA ILE A 43 -11.36 0.94 -6.76
C ILE A 43 -12.71 0.26 -6.53
N GLU A 44 -12.68 -0.95 -5.98
CA GLU A 44 -13.89 -1.64 -5.57
C GLU A 44 -14.61 -0.80 -4.52
N SER A 45 -15.91 -0.55 -4.74
CA SER A 45 -16.71 0.15 -3.74
C SER A 45 -16.81 -0.71 -2.47
N PRO A 46 -17.08 -0.11 -1.29
CA PRO A 46 -17.33 -0.88 -0.08
C PRO A 46 -18.42 -1.94 -0.24
N GLU A 47 -19.43 -1.69 -1.11
CA GLU A 47 -20.43 -2.69 -1.46
C GLU A 47 -19.88 -3.86 -2.29
N GLN A 48 -18.85 -3.65 -3.11
CA GLN A 48 -18.17 -4.70 -3.88
C GLN A 48 -17.25 -5.54 -3.00
N ILE A 49 -16.55 -4.94 -2.03
CA ILE A 49 -15.73 -5.65 -1.05
C ILE A 49 -16.61 -6.55 -0.15
N SER A 50 -17.81 -6.09 0.21
CA SER A 50 -18.74 -6.87 1.03
C SER A 50 -19.54 -7.91 0.22
N ALA A 51 -19.67 -7.74 -1.10
CA ALA A 51 -20.30 -8.70 -2.00
C ALA A 51 -19.30 -9.71 -2.60
N GLY A 52 -18.01 -9.41 -2.53
CA GLY A 52 -16.94 -10.33 -2.84
C GLY A 52 -16.90 -11.43 -1.78
N THR A 53 -17.24 -12.65 -2.18
CA THR A 53 -16.93 -13.81 -1.34
C THR A 53 -15.43 -13.84 -1.14
N ASP A 54 -14.98 -13.62 0.10
CA ASP A 54 -13.58 -13.80 0.47
C ASP A 54 -13.19 -15.23 0.14
N THR A 55 -12.46 -15.38 -0.97
CA THR A 55 -12.07 -16.67 -1.54
C THR A 55 -11.19 -17.46 -0.56
N VAL A 56 -10.49 -16.77 0.34
CA VAL A 56 -9.72 -17.38 1.42
C VAL A 56 -10.68 -17.98 2.45
N VAL A 57 -11.70 -17.24 2.87
CA VAL A 57 -12.71 -17.73 3.83
C VAL A 57 -13.56 -18.85 3.24
N SER A 58 -13.94 -18.79 1.96
CA SER A 58 -14.67 -19.88 1.29
C SER A 58 -13.86 -21.17 1.17
N GLY A 59 -12.55 -21.08 0.95
CA GLY A 59 -11.65 -22.24 0.97
C GLY A 59 -11.52 -22.88 2.35
N LEU A 60 -11.60 -22.08 3.41
CA LEU A 60 -11.55 -22.55 4.80
C LEU A 60 -12.87 -23.13 5.32
N GLN A 61 -13.99 -22.95 4.59
CA GLN A 61 -15.32 -23.45 4.97
C GLN A 61 -15.59 -24.89 4.53
N THR A 62 -14.68 -25.56 3.81
CA THR A 62 -14.89 -26.91 3.28
C THR A 62 -14.53 -28.04 4.26
N VAL A 63 -14.54 -27.78 5.57
CA VAL A 63 -14.26 -28.79 6.61
C VAL A 63 -15.48 -29.68 6.82
N GLY A 64 -15.29 -30.99 6.87
CA GLY A 64 -16.32 -31.98 7.12
C GLY A 64 -17.00 -31.82 8.50
N VAL A 65 -18.21 -32.38 8.62
CA VAL A 65 -19.08 -32.24 9.82
C VAL A 65 -19.09 -33.50 10.70
N THR A 66 -18.13 -34.39 10.50
CA THR A 66 -18.14 -35.78 11.00
C THR A 66 -16.89 -36.04 11.84
N ASP A 67 -17.05 -36.79 12.94
CA ASP A 67 -16.01 -36.99 13.95
C ASP A 67 -15.28 -38.35 13.80
N SER A 68 -15.32 -38.96 12.62
CA SER A 68 -14.53 -40.17 12.35
C SER A 68 -13.06 -39.83 12.13
N LEU A 69 -12.17 -40.73 12.55
CA LEU A 69 -10.72 -40.55 12.39
C LEU A 69 -10.29 -40.46 10.91
N GLU A 70 -10.96 -41.23 10.05
CA GLU A 70 -10.74 -41.23 8.59
C GLU A 70 -11.08 -39.85 7.99
N ASP A 71 -12.20 -39.27 8.44
CA ASP A 71 -12.73 -38.01 7.91
C ASP A 71 -11.90 -36.81 8.40
N ILE A 72 -11.49 -36.80 9.67
CA ILE A 72 -10.57 -35.78 10.21
C ILE A 72 -9.25 -35.78 9.44
N SER A 73 -8.74 -36.98 9.10
CA SER A 73 -7.49 -37.09 8.34
C SER A 73 -7.64 -36.58 6.90
N ALA A 74 -8.80 -36.80 6.29
CA ALA A 74 -9.13 -36.26 4.97
C ALA A 74 -9.27 -34.74 5.00
N ASP A 75 -9.96 -34.19 6.00
CA ASP A 75 -10.16 -32.75 6.19
C ASP A 75 -8.84 -32.01 6.39
N LEU A 76 -7.95 -32.53 7.25
CA LEU A 76 -6.63 -31.94 7.49
C LEU A 76 -5.75 -31.94 6.23
N ASN A 77 -5.90 -32.94 5.36
CA ASN A 77 -5.14 -33.05 4.11
C ASN A 77 -5.76 -32.18 2.99
N ALA A 78 -7.06 -31.92 3.05
CA ALA A 78 -7.78 -31.03 2.16
C ALA A 78 -7.71 -29.55 2.59
N THR A 79 -7.28 -29.28 3.83
CA THR A 79 -7.10 -27.92 4.34
C THR A 79 -5.93 -27.24 3.63
N ASP A 80 -6.24 -26.35 2.69
CA ASP A 80 -5.23 -25.57 1.96
C ASP A 80 -4.82 -24.33 2.78
N VAL A 81 -3.61 -24.37 3.33
CA VAL A 81 -3.00 -23.26 4.09
C VAL A 81 -2.02 -22.43 3.26
N SER A 82 -1.86 -22.73 1.98
CA SER A 82 -0.88 -22.04 1.12
C SER A 82 -1.16 -20.54 0.97
N SER A 83 -2.44 -20.15 1.04
CA SER A 83 -2.87 -18.74 0.99
C SER A 83 -2.67 -17.97 2.30
N LEU A 84 -2.33 -18.65 3.41
CA LEU A 84 -2.06 -18.01 4.70
C LEU A 84 -0.63 -17.47 4.81
N ASP A 85 0.28 -17.92 3.95
CA ASP A 85 1.68 -17.44 3.89
C ASP A 85 1.80 -16.15 3.06
N ASP A 86 0.75 -15.76 2.32
CA ASP A 86 0.66 -14.45 1.69
C ASP A 86 0.41 -13.38 2.76
N SER A 87 1.50 -12.81 3.27
CA SER A 87 1.52 -11.67 4.20
C SER A 87 0.70 -10.47 3.71
N ASP A 88 0.47 -10.38 2.40
CA ASP A 88 -0.30 -9.33 1.73
C ASP A 88 -1.80 -9.38 2.11
N ASN A 89 -2.34 -10.55 2.49
CA ASN A 89 -3.75 -10.67 2.89
C ASN A 89 -4.03 -10.12 4.31
N ILE A 90 -3.02 -10.14 5.21
CA ILE A 90 -3.19 -9.65 6.59
C ILE A 90 -3.05 -8.12 6.67
N GLU A 91 -2.24 -7.52 5.78
CA GLU A 91 -1.96 -6.07 5.80
C GLU A 91 -3.20 -5.22 5.41
N SER A 92 -4.10 -5.79 4.59
CA SER A 92 -5.36 -5.15 4.16
C SER A 92 -6.33 -4.85 5.32
N VAL A 93 -6.43 -5.74 6.32
CA VAL A 93 -7.36 -5.61 7.46
C VAL A 93 -6.86 -4.62 8.52
N VAL A 94 -5.53 -4.45 8.65
CA VAL A 94 -4.94 -3.57 9.68
C VAL A 94 -4.98 -2.10 9.27
N ASN A 95 -5.01 -1.79 7.97
CA ASN A 95 -4.96 -0.42 7.45
C ASN A 95 -6.35 0.23 7.22
N SER A 96 -7.44 -0.44 7.64
CA SER A 96 -8.82 0.05 7.53
C SER A 96 -9.42 0.56 8.85
N GLN A 97 -8.59 0.96 9.84
CA GLN A 97 -9.02 1.56 11.11
C GLN A 97 -8.52 3.00 11.27
#